data_AF-X1VEC3-F1
#
_entry.id   AF-X1VEC3-F1
#
_cell.length_a   1.000
_cell.length_b   1.000
_cell.length_c   1.000
_cell.angle_alpha   90.00
_cell.angle_beta   90.00
_cell.angle_gamma   90.00
#
_symmetry.space_group_name_H-M   'P 1'
#
loop_
_entity.id
_entity.type
_entity.pdbx_description
1 polymer ?
#
loop_
_entity_poly.entity_id
_entity_poly.type
_entity_poly.pdbx_seq_one_letter_code
_entity_poly.pdbx_strand_id
1 'polypeptide(L)'
;MVQKAEERGVGTGIVVGGIGGAALAATIAMLLAARPAAAAPPEEKLNYLIEVLTTLVPVLAELSERQAALIELIEQWLAAQGVPGIPGVEVTVLTPWAAKEPEEIFSQAILSAGDFYSDKMVNWTKGKRILFKAESSLNEAVNIQLIGNITDSKELATDIGLALPCTANGNISVGPAWDDWHPYVGVKITVGVAPAAGILTIWA
;
A
#
# COMPACT_ATOMS: atom_id res chain seq x y z
N MET A 1 29.34 46.71 -20.42
CA MET A 1 30.16 45.54 -20.01
C MET A 1 29.39 44.31 -20.40
N VAL A 2 29.89 43.58 -21.39
CA VAL A 2 29.25 42.38 -21.96
C VAL A 2 29.66 41.20 -21.08
N GLN A 3 28.69 40.53 -20.45
CA GLN A 3 28.94 39.28 -19.75
C GLN A 3 29.23 38.18 -20.79
N LYS A 4 30.41 37.56 -20.67
CA LYS A 4 30.81 36.38 -21.43
C LYS A 4 29.81 35.25 -21.19
N ALA A 5 29.32 34.63 -22.26
CA ALA A 5 28.67 33.34 -22.19
C ALA A 5 29.70 32.29 -21.74
N GLU A 6 29.44 31.62 -20.61
CA GLU A 6 30.16 30.41 -20.24
C GLU A 6 29.72 29.28 -21.16
N GLU A 7 30.62 28.86 -22.06
CA GLU A 7 30.57 27.54 -22.68
C GLU A 7 30.77 26.49 -21.58
N ARG A 8 29.72 25.79 -21.18
CA ARG A 8 29.82 24.56 -20.39
C ARG A 8 29.30 23.37 -21.18
N GLY A 9 30.27 22.72 -21.83
CA GLY A 9 30.42 21.26 -21.97
C GLY A 9 29.23 20.48 -22.51
N VAL A 10 29.32 20.10 -23.78
CA VAL A 10 28.59 18.94 -24.31
C VAL A 10 29.02 17.72 -23.49
N GLY A 11 28.18 17.30 -22.54
CA GLY A 11 28.36 16.05 -21.84
C GLY A 11 28.29 14.92 -22.85
N THR A 12 29.41 14.22 -23.04
CA THR A 12 29.47 12.97 -23.80
C THR A 12 28.47 12.01 -23.17
N GLY A 13 27.30 11.88 -23.79
CA GLY A 13 26.27 10.97 -23.31
C GLY A 13 26.87 9.57 -23.21
N ILE A 14 26.69 8.92 -22.05
CA ILE A 14 26.95 7.50 -21.94
C ILE A 14 25.97 6.82 -22.89
N VAL A 15 26.45 6.41 -24.06
CA VAL A 15 25.73 5.49 -24.93
C VAL A 15 25.82 4.13 -24.25
N VAL A 16 24.88 3.85 -23.33
CA VAL A 16 24.65 2.48 -22.84
C VAL A 16 23.95 1.72 -23.98
N GLY A 17 24.72 1.35 -25.00
CA GLY A 17 24.27 0.43 -26.02
C GLY A 17 24.07 -0.94 -25.38
N GLY A 18 22.82 -1.43 -25.36
CA GLY A 18 22.42 -2.69 -24.74
C GLY A 18 22.97 -3.94 -25.44
N ILE A 19 24.28 -4.19 -25.30
CA ILE A 19 24.98 -5.27 -26.00
C ILE A 19 24.70 -6.67 -25.38
N GLY A 20 24.12 -6.75 -24.17
CA GLY A 20 23.75 -8.04 -23.56
C GLY A 20 22.35 -8.57 -23.94
N GLY A 21 21.38 -7.67 -24.13
CA GLY A 21 19.99 -8.05 -24.39
C GLY A 21 19.78 -8.69 -25.76
N ALA A 22 20.53 -8.26 -26.78
CA ALA A 22 20.42 -8.79 -28.13
C ALA A 22 20.90 -10.24 -28.24
N ALA A 23 22.04 -10.57 -27.61
CA ALA A 23 22.57 -11.95 -27.59
C ALA A 23 21.65 -12.89 -26.82
N LEU A 24 21.18 -12.47 -25.63
CA LEU A 24 20.21 -13.25 -24.85
C LEU A 24 18.90 -13.46 -25.61
N ALA A 25 18.36 -12.41 -26.24
CA ALA A 25 17.13 -12.51 -27.02
C ALA A 25 17.28 -13.44 -28.23
N ALA A 26 18.42 -13.40 -28.92
CA ALA A 26 18.71 -14.30 -30.04
C ALA A 26 18.81 -15.77 -29.58
N THR A 27 19.50 -16.03 -28.46
CA THR A 27 19.61 -17.38 -27.89
C THR A 27 18.25 -17.92 -27.45
N ILE A 28 17.41 -17.09 -26.81
CA ILE A 28 16.05 -17.47 -26.43
C ILE A 28 15.19 -17.76 -27.66
N ALA A 29 15.25 -16.91 -28.69
CA ALA A 29 14.49 -17.12 -29.92
C ALA A 29 14.88 -18.42 -30.63
N MET A 30 16.17 -18.75 -30.67
CA MET A 30 16.69 -20.00 -31.23
C MET A 30 16.18 -21.23 -30.46
N LEU A 31 16.23 -21.19 -29.14
CA LEU A 31 15.74 -22.29 -28.29
C LEU A 31 14.23 -22.47 -28.43
N LEU A 32 13.46 -21.39 -28.46
CA LEU A 32 12.01 -21.45 -28.69
C LEU A 32 11.65 -22.04 -30.05
N ALA A 33 12.43 -21.74 -31.08
CA ALA A 33 12.25 -22.31 -32.42
C ALA A 33 12.61 -23.81 -32.47
N ALA A 34 13.54 -24.27 -31.64
CA ALA A 34 13.94 -25.67 -31.51
C ALA A 34 13.01 -26.50 -30.60
N ARG A 35 11.91 -25.91 -30.07
CA ARG A 35 11.01 -26.58 -29.14
C ARG A 35 10.35 -27.81 -29.78
N PRO A 36 10.44 -29.00 -29.17
CA PRO A 36 9.80 -30.20 -29.71
C PRO A 36 8.27 -30.09 -29.64
N ALA A 37 7.59 -30.80 -30.55
CA ALA A 37 6.13 -30.84 -30.60
C ALA A 37 5.55 -31.43 -29.30
N ALA A 38 4.32 -31.04 -28.94
CA ALA A 38 3.67 -31.53 -27.72
C ALA A 38 3.54 -33.06 -27.67
N ALA A 39 3.42 -33.71 -28.83
CA ALA A 39 3.34 -35.16 -28.98
C ALA A 39 4.70 -35.89 -28.97
N ALA A 40 5.83 -35.18 -28.86
CA ALA A 40 7.16 -35.79 -28.88
C ALA A 40 7.39 -36.74 -27.69
N PRO A 41 8.19 -37.82 -27.87
CA PRO A 41 8.57 -38.74 -26.81
C PRO A 41 9.22 -38.03 -25.61
N PRO A 42 9.10 -38.58 -24.38
CA PRO A 42 9.70 -37.99 -23.18
C PRO A 42 11.21 -37.78 -23.26
N GLU A 43 11.94 -38.68 -23.91
CA GLU A 43 13.41 -38.59 -24.07
C GLU A 43 13.83 -37.39 -24.92
N GLU A 44 13.09 -37.10 -26.00
CA GLU A 44 13.34 -35.95 -26.88
C GLU A 44 13.09 -34.63 -26.14
N LYS A 45 12.04 -34.58 -25.31
CA LYS A 45 11.75 -33.43 -24.44
C LYS A 45 12.84 -33.23 -23.38
N LEU A 46 13.35 -34.31 -22.79
CA LEU A 46 14.44 -34.24 -21.82
C LEU A 46 15.74 -33.74 -22.46
N ASN A 47 16.09 -34.25 -23.64
CA ASN A 47 17.27 -33.80 -24.39
C ASN A 47 17.18 -32.31 -24.74
N TYR A 48 16.01 -31.85 -25.19
CA TYR A 48 15.77 -30.43 -25.42
C TYR A 48 15.95 -29.58 -24.15
N LEU A 49 15.44 -30.03 -23.00
CA LEU A 49 15.62 -29.30 -21.73
C LEU A 49 17.08 -29.25 -21.28
N ILE A 50 17.84 -30.32 -21.50
CA ILE A 50 19.29 -30.34 -21.23
C ILE A 50 20.00 -29.34 -22.15
N GLU A 51 19.68 -29.31 -23.44
CA GLU A 51 20.25 -28.37 -24.41
C GLU A 51 19.94 -26.91 -24.03
N VAL A 52 18.69 -26.62 -23.66
CA VAL A 52 18.27 -25.31 -23.15
C VAL A 52 19.11 -24.89 -21.94
N LEU A 53 19.28 -25.78 -20.95
CA LEU A 53 20.07 -25.48 -19.75
C LEU A 53 21.54 -25.26 -20.08
N THR A 54 22.15 -26.13 -20.89
CA THR A 54 23.57 -26.02 -21.26
C THR A 54 23.88 -24.76 -22.07
N THR A 55 22.90 -24.25 -22.83
CA THR A 55 23.07 -23.06 -23.67
C THR A 55 22.77 -21.76 -22.90
N LEU A 56 21.76 -21.75 -22.03
CA LEU A 56 21.38 -20.55 -21.27
C LEU A 56 22.32 -20.24 -20.12
N VAL A 57 22.86 -21.25 -19.43
CA VAL A 57 23.70 -21.04 -18.24
C VAL A 57 24.94 -20.17 -18.55
N PRO A 58 25.73 -20.41 -19.62
CA PRO A 58 26.88 -19.57 -19.97
C PRO A 58 26.49 -18.13 -20.34
N VAL A 59 25.39 -17.96 -21.09
CA VAL A 59 24.91 -16.63 -21.52
C VAL A 59 24.47 -15.80 -20.32
N LEU A 60 23.83 -16.43 -19.33
CA LEU A 60 23.44 -15.75 -18.09
C LEU A 60 24.65 -15.40 -17.21
N ALA A 61 25.68 -16.25 -17.18
CA ALA A 61 26.93 -15.94 -16.47
C ALA A 61 27.63 -14.72 -17.09
N GLU A 62 27.75 -14.69 -18.42
CA GLU A 62 28.32 -13.54 -19.14
C GLU A 62 27.49 -12.25 -18.92
N LEU A 63 26.16 -12.37 -18.89
CA LEU A 63 25.28 -11.23 -18.58
C LEU A 63 25.52 -10.72 -17.15
N SER A 64 25.69 -11.61 -16.18
CA SER A 64 25.95 -11.25 -14.79
C SER A 64 27.28 -10.51 -14.64
N GLU A 65 28.34 -10.99 -15.28
CA GLU A 65 29.66 -10.32 -15.26
C GLU A 65 29.59 -8.92 -15.90
N ARG A 66 28.87 -8.80 -17.03
CA ARG A 66 28.67 -7.51 -17.70
C ARG A 66 27.82 -6.55 -16.88
N GLN A 67 26.81 -7.04 -16.15
CA GLN A 67 26.01 -6.22 -15.25
C GLN A 67 26.85 -5.71 -14.07
N ALA A 68 27.72 -6.54 -13.50
CA ALA A 68 28.66 -6.11 -12.46
C ALA A 68 29.57 -4.98 -12.97
N ALA A 69 30.16 -5.14 -14.17
CA ALA A 69 30.99 -4.10 -14.78
C ALA A 69 30.21 -2.80 -15.08
N LEU A 70 28.95 -2.90 -15.50
CA LEU A 70 28.09 -1.74 -15.71
C LEU A 70 27.80 -1.00 -14.39
N ILE A 71 27.53 -1.74 -13.32
CA ILE A 71 27.32 -1.17 -11.98
C ILE A 71 28.57 -0.43 -11.53
N GLU A 72 29.76 -1.02 -11.66
CA GLU A 72 31.03 -0.36 -11.33
C GLU A 72 31.22 0.94 -12.13
N LEU A 73 30.94 0.93 -13.44
CA LEU A 73 31.05 2.13 -14.28
C LEU A 73 30.06 3.23 -13.87
N ILE A 74 28.83 2.86 -13.49
CA ILE A 74 27.83 3.80 -12.99
C ILE A 74 28.26 4.37 -11.64
N GLU A 75 28.76 3.55 -10.72
CA GLU A 75 29.28 3.99 -9.43
C GLU A 75 30.48 4.95 -9.58
N GLN A 76 31.42 4.65 -10.48
CA GLN A 76 32.54 5.52 -10.80
C GLN A 76 32.07 6.87 -11.40
N TRP A 77 31.08 6.84 -12.29
CA TRP A 77 30.51 8.05 -12.88
C TRP A 77 29.77 8.91 -11.84
N LEU A 78 29.01 8.29 -10.93
CA LEU A 78 28.37 8.97 -9.81
C LEU A 78 29.39 9.61 -8.85
N ALA A 79 30.45 8.88 -8.51
CA ALA A 79 31.53 9.38 -7.68
C ALA A 79 32.23 10.60 -8.32
N ALA A 80 32.44 10.58 -9.64
CA ALA A 80 33.01 11.71 -10.37
C ALA A 80 32.11 12.97 -10.37
N GLN A 81 30.81 12.82 -10.12
CA GLN A 81 29.87 13.95 -9.95
C GLN A 81 29.77 14.46 -8.51
N GLY A 82 30.59 13.92 -7.59
CA GLY A 82 30.54 14.27 -6.18
C GLY A 82 29.35 13.66 -5.44
N VAL A 83 28.66 12.69 -6.04
CA VAL A 83 27.68 11.85 -5.34
C VAL A 83 28.47 10.73 -4.67
N PRO A 84 28.62 10.73 -3.33
CA PRO A 84 29.32 9.64 -2.65
C PRO A 84 28.63 8.32 -3.00
N GLY A 85 29.42 7.32 -3.42
CA GLY A 85 28.93 6.03 -3.89
C GLY A 85 27.89 5.48 -2.92
N ILE A 86 26.68 5.23 -3.42
CA ILE A 86 25.49 4.94 -2.63
C ILE A 86 25.71 3.58 -1.92
N PRO A 87 26.16 3.54 -0.65
CA PRO A 87 26.15 2.28 0.08
C PRO A 87 24.68 1.97 0.26
N GLY A 88 24.19 0.80 -0.18
CA GLY A 88 22.78 0.43 -0.21
C GLY A 88 21.99 1.17 0.86
N VAL A 89 21.33 2.26 0.47
CA VAL A 89 20.81 3.20 1.47
C VAL A 89 19.69 2.45 2.15
N GLU A 90 19.92 2.04 3.39
CA GLU A 90 18.82 1.74 4.30
C GLU A 90 18.03 3.04 4.40
N VAL A 91 17.02 3.16 3.55
CA VAL A 91 16.01 4.20 3.66
C VAL A 91 15.19 3.82 4.88
N THR A 92 15.69 4.20 6.06
CA THR A 92 14.95 4.11 7.30
C THR A 92 13.87 5.18 7.24
N VAL A 93 12.72 4.83 6.65
CA VAL A 93 11.53 5.68 6.69
C VAL A 93 10.97 5.64 8.11
N LEU A 94 11.47 6.54 8.95
CA LEU A 94 10.84 6.82 10.24
C LEU A 94 9.51 7.51 9.98
N THR A 95 8.42 6.75 10.07
CA THR A 95 7.08 7.33 10.24
C THR A 95 6.81 7.38 11.75
N PRO A 96 7.12 8.47 12.47
CA PRO A 96 6.79 8.57 13.88
C PRO A 96 5.28 8.41 14.04
N TRP A 97 4.89 7.39 14.80
CA TRP A 97 3.50 7.12 15.12
C TRP A 97 3.06 8.13 16.19
N ALA A 98 2.52 9.25 15.75
CA ALA A 98 1.89 10.21 16.63
C ALA A 98 0.38 9.91 16.67
N ALA A 99 -0.11 9.44 17.83
CA ALA A 99 -1.54 9.37 18.07
C ALA A 99 -2.10 10.80 18.13
N LYS A 100 -3.21 11.04 17.44
CA LYS A 100 -4.02 12.25 17.65
C LYS A 100 -4.77 12.08 18.98
N GLU A 101 -4.99 13.17 19.71
CA GLU A 101 -5.90 13.16 20.86
C GLU A 101 -7.30 12.72 20.43
N PRO A 102 -7.98 11.85 21.20
CA PRO A 102 -9.33 11.41 20.87
C PRO A 102 -10.29 12.58 20.74
N GLU A 103 -11.11 12.56 19.70
CA GLU A 103 -12.15 13.56 19.50
C GLU A 103 -13.54 12.99 19.76
N GLU A 104 -14.37 13.72 20.51
CA GLU A 104 -15.79 13.37 20.65
C GLU A 104 -16.49 13.64 19.31
N ILE A 105 -17.24 12.64 18.84
CA ILE A 105 -17.98 12.69 17.57
C ILE A 105 -19.48 12.49 17.75
N PHE A 106 -19.92 12.10 18.95
CA PHE A 106 -21.31 11.93 19.30
C PHE A 106 -21.45 11.94 20.83
N SER A 107 -22.42 12.68 21.36
CA SER A 107 -22.72 12.68 22.79
C SER A 107 -24.16 13.12 23.02
N GLN A 108 -25.08 12.16 23.09
CA GLN A 108 -26.51 12.46 23.16
C GLN A 108 -27.28 11.47 24.04
N ALA A 109 -28.36 11.96 24.64
CA ALA A 109 -29.39 11.11 25.23
C ALA A 109 -30.30 10.58 24.12
N ILE A 110 -30.37 9.26 23.97
CA ILE A 110 -31.20 8.61 22.97
C ILE A 110 -32.48 8.15 23.65
N LEU A 111 -33.62 8.69 23.23
CA LEU A 111 -34.94 8.42 23.83
C LEU A 111 -35.95 7.81 22.85
N SER A 112 -35.48 7.40 21.67
CA SER A 112 -36.31 6.77 20.65
C SER A 112 -35.56 5.65 19.94
N ALA A 113 -36.31 4.65 19.45
CA ALA A 113 -35.77 3.65 18.54
C ALA A 113 -35.53 4.28 17.15
N GLY A 114 -34.54 3.77 16.43
CA GLY A 114 -34.15 4.27 15.11
C GLY A 114 -32.65 4.26 14.89
N ASP A 115 -32.25 4.83 13.75
CA ASP A 115 -30.84 5.00 13.39
C ASP A 115 -30.38 6.44 13.68
N PHE A 116 -29.26 6.54 14.37
CA PHE A 116 -28.57 7.78 14.67
C PHE A 116 -27.17 7.72 14.04
N TYR A 117 -26.57 8.88 13.85
CA TYR A 117 -25.27 9.00 13.19
C TYR A 117 -24.38 9.93 14.00
N SER A 118 -23.07 9.72 13.94
CA SER A 118 -22.10 10.66 14.49
C SER A 118 -22.32 12.07 13.91
N ASP A 119 -22.06 13.09 14.73
CA ASP A 119 -22.28 14.49 14.38
C ASP A 119 -21.33 14.97 13.28
N LYS A 120 -20.19 14.29 13.13
CA LYS A 120 -19.18 14.51 12.08
C LYS A 120 -18.56 13.18 11.64
N MET A 121 -17.93 13.19 10.46
CA MET A 121 -17.06 12.10 10.03
C MET A 121 -15.61 12.45 10.37
N VAL A 122 -14.86 11.47 10.87
CA VAL A 122 -13.45 11.64 11.21
C VAL A 122 -12.62 11.61 9.94
N ASN A 123 -11.81 12.64 9.72
CA ASN A 123 -10.85 12.67 8.62
C ASN A 123 -9.68 11.70 8.89
N TRP A 124 -9.68 10.58 8.17
CA TRP A 124 -8.68 9.52 8.26
C TRP A 124 -7.76 9.43 7.03
N THR A 125 -7.74 10.47 6.17
CA THR A 125 -6.94 10.52 4.92
C THR A 125 -5.44 10.33 5.12
N LYS A 126 -4.91 10.68 6.29
CA LYS A 126 -3.48 10.60 6.64
C LYS A 126 -3.23 9.64 7.82
N GLY A 127 -4.27 8.99 8.32
CA GLY A 127 -4.16 8.06 9.43
C GLY A 127 -3.80 6.66 8.94
N LYS A 128 -3.10 5.90 9.79
CA LYS A 128 -2.78 4.49 9.54
C LYS A 128 -3.70 3.54 10.29
N ARG A 129 -4.21 3.95 11.45
CA ARG A 129 -5.18 3.25 12.30
C ARG A 129 -6.13 4.29 12.88
N ILE A 130 -7.36 3.87 13.16
CA ILE A 130 -8.37 4.64 13.87
C ILE A 130 -9.12 3.67 14.79
N LEU A 131 -9.54 4.16 15.96
CA LEU A 131 -10.29 3.36 16.92
C LEU A 131 -11.43 4.21 17.47
N PHE A 132 -12.64 3.69 17.40
CA PHE A 132 -13.82 4.33 17.97
C PHE A 132 -14.11 3.71 19.33
N LYS A 133 -14.26 4.54 20.36
CA LYS A 133 -14.67 4.11 21.70
C LYS A 133 -16.09 4.59 21.96
N ALA A 134 -17.01 3.66 22.11
CA ALA A 134 -18.38 3.95 22.54
C ALA A 134 -18.53 3.65 24.04
N GLU A 135 -19.06 4.60 24.78
CA GLU A 135 -19.36 4.51 26.20
C GLU A 135 -20.84 4.83 26.40
N SER A 136 -21.57 3.86 26.95
CA SER A 136 -23.02 3.93 27.09
C SER A 136 -23.39 3.92 28.56
N SER A 137 -24.16 4.92 28.97
CA SER A 137 -24.95 4.90 30.22
C SER A 137 -26.43 4.64 29.95
N LEU A 138 -26.79 4.25 28.71
CA LEU A 138 -28.15 3.90 28.34
C LEU A 138 -28.60 2.66 29.10
N ASN A 139 -29.89 2.62 29.44
CA ASN A 139 -30.52 1.46 30.07
C ASN A 139 -30.88 0.35 29.07
N GLU A 140 -30.63 0.56 27.78
CA GLU A 140 -30.85 -0.41 26.70
C GLU A 140 -29.57 -0.59 25.86
N ALA A 141 -29.44 -1.74 25.21
CA ALA A 141 -28.33 -2.02 24.32
C ALA A 141 -28.53 -1.35 22.94
N VAL A 142 -27.43 -0.92 22.32
CA VAL A 142 -27.41 -0.31 20.99
C VAL A 142 -26.36 -1.00 20.13
N ASN A 143 -26.53 -0.97 18.80
CA ASN A 143 -25.54 -1.48 17.88
C ASN A 143 -24.69 -0.35 17.31
N ILE A 144 -23.38 -0.55 17.30
CA ILE A 144 -22.37 0.38 16.80
C ILE A 144 -21.82 -0.16 15.49
N GLN A 145 -22.04 0.55 14.39
CA GLN A 145 -21.58 0.20 13.05
C GLN A 145 -20.68 1.33 12.54
N LEU A 146 -19.44 1.01 12.15
CA LEU A 146 -18.61 1.99 11.46
C LEU A 146 -19.15 2.24 10.06
N ILE A 147 -19.08 3.49 9.60
CA ILE A 147 -19.47 3.88 8.25
C ILE A 147 -18.36 4.68 7.59
N GLY A 148 -18.16 4.48 6.29
CA GLY A 148 -17.09 5.10 5.51
C GLY A 148 -17.61 5.90 4.34
N ASN A 149 -16.92 7.00 4.01
CA ASN A 149 -17.20 7.81 2.85
C ASN A 149 -15.92 8.46 2.28
N ILE A 150 -16.00 8.93 1.04
CA ILE A 150 -14.95 9.71 0.37
C ILE A 150 -15.06 11.23 0.65
N THR A 151 -16.18 11.67 1.23
CA THR A 151 -16.44 13.05 1.65
C THR A 151 -16.76 13.11 3.15
N ASP A 152 -16.57 14.28 3.76
CA ASP A 152 -16.95 14.54 5.17
C ASP A 152 -18.48 14.67 5.31
N SER A 153 -19.18 13.56 5.14
CA SER A 153 -20.64 13.50 5.12
C SER A 153 -21.11 12.06 5.36
N LYS A 154 -22.20 11.91 6.10
CA LYS A 154 -22.84 10.61 6.38
C LYS A 154 -23.73 10.15 5.22
N GLU A 155 -24.14 11.08 4.36
CA GLU A 155 -24.98 10.82 3.22
C GLU A 155 -24.26 9.87 2.25
N LEU A 156 -24.92 8.77 1.88
CA LEU A 156 -24.36 7.70 1.04
C LEU A 156 -23.11 7.00 1.62
N ALA A 157 -22.87 7.15 2.93
CA ALA A 157 -21.81 6.39 3.59
C ALA A 157 -22.12 4.89 3.56
N THR A 158 -21.07 4.07 3.43
CA THR A 158 -21.16 2.61 3.36
C THR A 158 -20.77 1.99 4.70
N ASP A 159 -21.45 0.92 5.10
CA ASP A 159 -21.12 0.18 6.31
C ASP A 159 -19.74 -0.50 6.18
N ILE A 160 -18.89 -0.33 7.20
CA ILE A 160 -17.57 -0.96 7.30
C ILE A 160 -17.63 -2.10 8.31
N GLY A 161 -17.46 -3.34 7.84
CA GLY A 161 -17.51 -4.52 8.71
C GLY A 161 -18.90 -4.77 9.32
N LEU A 162 -18.93 -5.35 10.52
CA LEU A 162 -20.17 -5.75 11.20
C LEU A 162 -20.61 -4.73 12.25
N ALA A 163 -21.92 -4.67 12.48
CA ALA A 163 -22.50 -3.92 13.59
C ALA A 163 -22.26 -4.69 14.89
N LEU A 164 -21.60 -4.05 15.85
CA LEU A 164 -21.23 -4.67 17.12
C LEU A 164 -22.12 -4.15 18.26
N PRO A 165 -22.61 -5.04 19.15
CA PRO A 165 -23.46 -4.61 20.25
C PRO A 165 -22.66 -3.88 21.33
N CYS A 166 -23.12 -2.68 21.70
CA CYS A 166 -22.78 -2.01 22.93
C CYS A 166 -23.88 -2.30 23.95
N THR A 167 -23.56 -3.06 24.99
CA THR A 167 -24.53 -3.42 26.03
C THR A 167 -25.00 -2.18 26.80
N ALA A 168 -26.19 -2.25 27.38
CA ALA A 168 -26.67 -1.25 28.33
C ALA A 168 -25.63 -1.02 29.45
N ASN A 169 -25.42 0.23 29.84
CA ASN A 169 -24.41 0.64 30.82
C ASN A 169 -22.99 0.08 30.53
N GLY A 170 -22.68 -0.16 29.25
CA GLY A 170 -21.47 -0.81 28.80
C GLY A 170 -20.56 0.10 28.00
N ASN A 171 -19.51 -0.50 27.46
CA ASN A 171 -18.63 0.17 26.52
C ASN A 171 -18.06 -0.84 25.52
N ILE A 172 -17.68 -0.36 24.35
CA ILE A 172 -17.05 -1.17 23.31
C ILE A 172 -16.05 -0.31 22.54
N SER A 173 -14.97 -0.93 22.05
CA SER A 173 -14.05 -0.30 21.11
C SER A 173 -14.16 -1.01 19.76
N VAL A 174 -14.28 -0.23 18.69
CA VAL A 174 -14.48 -0.72 17.32
C VAL A 174 -13.46 -0.06 16.40
N GLY A 175 -12.78 -0.84 15.57
CA GLY A 175 -11.86 -0.32 14.58
C GLY A 175 -12.00 -1.09 13.26
N PRO A 176 -11.75 -0.45 12.11
CA PRO A 176 -11.78 -1.14 10.82
C PRO A 176 -10.65 -2.17 10.71
N ALA A 177 -10.84 -3.15 9.82
CA ALA A 177 -9.76 -4.01 9.40
C ALA A 177 -8.66 -3.20 8.69
N TRP A 178 -7.50 -3.80 8.47
CA TRP A 178 -6.37 -3.09 7.87
C TRP A 178 -6.62 -2.70 6.40
N ASP A 179 -7.37 -3.52 5.69
CA ASP A 179 -7.77 -3.39 4.29
C ASP A 179 -9.01 -2.52 4.08
N ASP A 180 -9.81 -2.30 5.13
CA ASP A 180 -10.99 -1.45 5.11
C ASP A 180 -10.63 0.04 5.22
N TRP A 181 -10.09 0.61 4.13
CA TRP A 181 -9.69 2.01 4.10
C TRP A 181 -10.78 2.93 3.52
N HIS A 182 -11.12 3.98 4.28
CA HIS A 182 -12.03 5.05 3.86
C HIS A 182 -11.47 6.42 4.29
N PRO A 183 -11.48 7.46 3.42
CA PRO A 183 -10.99 8.80 3.75
C PRO A 183 -11.67 9.45 4.96
N TYR A 184 -12.98 9.26 5.10
CA TYR A 184 -13.79 9.78 6.18
C TYR A 184 -14.56 8.65 6.83
N VAL A 185 -14.48 8.54 8.16
CA VAL A 185 -15.09 7.44 8.92
C VAL A 185 -15.96 7.99 10.04
N GLY A 186 -17.20 7.53 10.12
CA GLY A 186 -18.13 7.88 11.19
C GLY A 186 -18.75 6.64 11.79
N VAL A 187 -19.82 6.85 12.57
CA VAL A 187 -20.54 5.77 13.25
C VAL A 187 -22.03 5.89 13.00
N LYS A 188 -22.66 4.79 12.60
CA LYS A 188 -24.10 4.57 12.63
C LYS A 188 -24.46 3.81 13.90
N ILE A 189 -25.45 4.31 14.63
CA ILE A 189 -25.94 3.78 15.89
C ILE A 189 -27.36 3.29 15.65
N THR A 190 -27.59 1.99 15.77
CA THR A 190 -28.92 1.40 15.60
C THR A 190 -29.52 1.03 16.94
N VAL A 191 -30.70 1.57 17.22
CA VAL A 191 -31.41 1.47 18.50
C VAL A 191 -32.69 0.69 18.26
N GLY A 192 -32.71 -0.58 18.67
CA GLY A 192 -33.86 -1.46 18.48
C GLY A 192 -35.02 -1.16 19.44
N VAL A 193 -34.70 -0.85 20.69
CA VAL A 193 -35.65 -0.49 21.75
C VAL A 193 -35.27 0.88 22.28
N ALA A 194 -36.23 1.79 22.38
CA ALA A 194 -36.01 3.15 22.87
C ALA A 194 -35.52 3.12 24.33
N PRO A 195 -34.32 3.64 24.63
CA PRO A 195 -33.88 3.81 26.01
C PRO A 195 -34.77 4.82 26.74
N ALA A 196 -34.96 4.61 28.04
CA ALA A 196 -35.72 5.51 28.90
C ALA A 196 -34.81 6.56 29.56
N ALA A 197 -33.51 6.29 29.66
CA ALA A 197 -32.53 7.17 30.27
C ALA A 197 -31.11 6.84 29.79
N GLY A 198 -30.20 7.78 30.03
CA GLY A 198 -28.76 7.65 29.78
C GLY A 198 -28.26 8.46 28.59
N ILE A 199 -26.94 8.42 28.40
CA ILE A 199 -26.21 9.10 27.34
C ILE A 199 -25.28 8.07 26.69
N LEU A 200 -25.21 8.13 25.36
CA LEU A 200 -24.18 7.45 24.58
C LEU A 200 -23.16 8.48 24.12
N THR A 201 -21.89 8.24 24.43
CA THR A 201 -20.76 9.06 24.00
C THR A 201 -19.84 8.23 23.13
N ILE A 202 -19.37 8.80 22.02
CA ILE A 202 -18.45 8.14 21.09
C ILE A 202 -17.25 9.04 20.81
N TRP A 203 -16.08 8.45 20.96
CA TRP A 203 -14.77 9.05 20.69
C TRP A 203 -14.10 8.36 19.51
N ALA A 204 -13.22 9.07 18.80
CA ALA A 204 -12.43 8.54 17.69
C ALA A 204 -10.98 9.05 17.69
#